data_AF-A0A978VU20-F1
#
_entry.id   AF-A0A978VU20-F1
#
_cell.length_a   1.000
_cell.length_b   1.000
_cell.length_c   1.000
_cell.angle_alpha   90.00
_cell.angle_beta   90.00
_cell.angle_gamma   90.00
#
_symmetry.space_group_name_H-M   'P 1'
#
loop_
_entity.id
_entity.type
_entity.pdbx_description
1 polymer ?
#
loop_
_entity_poly.entity_id
_entity_poly.type
_entity_poly.pdbx_seq_one_letter_code
_entity_poly.pdbx_strand_id
1 'polypeptide(L)'
;MLGYQFTTEYKAGSTNSAADALSRRHDIYCLPLLVAISAGRYEFLDELCKENMECSNLKALQKQILAGTLDLAYYSYWNGLLMFKNRFIISKESKLKTLLLQEFHETPTGGHAEIERNFLGLSASFFWEGMRNDVKKFVANCLTCQTIKYSIVAPYGLLQPLEMPERVWEDLAFDFIVGLRNSRGYSTILVVIDRLTKYALGPLPTHYSASKAEYLYNSSHHTAIGMTPFQAVYGRPPTTIPAYVRGSTSVQAVEEGLLTRDSILK
;
A
#
# COMPACT_ATOMS: atom_id res chain seq x y z
N MET A 1 21.34 -15.91 24.46
CA MET A 1 20.49 -16.73 25.35
C MET A 1 21.41 -17.41 26.37
N LEU A 2 21.35 -16.97 27.63
CA LEU A 2 22.09 -17.59 28.73
C LEU A 2 21.50 -18.98 28.98
N GLY A 3 22.33 -20.02 28.85
CA GLY A 3 21.95 -21.41 29.05
C GLY A 3 21.83 -21.72 30.54
N TYR A 4 20.61 -21.92 31.02
CA TYR A 4 20.38 -22.44 32.36
C TYR A 4 20.50 -23.98 32.32
N GLN A 5 21.34 -24.53 33.20
CA GLN A 5 21.36 -25.96 33.52
C GLN A 5 20.41 -26.21 34.68
N PHE A 6 19.50 -27.16 34.51
CA PHE A 6 18.62 -27.63 35.56
C PHE A 6 18.91 -29.10 35.85
N THR A 7 18.84 -29.48 37.12
CA THR A 7 18.88 -30.87 37.58
C THR A 7 17.58 -31.19 38.30
N THR A 8 16.91 -32.24 37.83
CA THR A 8 15.65 -32.74 38.40
C THR A 8 15.97 -33.64 39.59
N GLU A 9 15.59 -33.21 40.79
CA GLU A 9 15.68 -34.01 42.01
C GLU A 9 14.29 -34.48 42.44
N TYR A 10 14.18 -35.78 42.73
CA TYR A 10 12.94 -36.38 43.23
C TYR A 10 12.74 -36.03 44.71
N LYS A 11 11.57 -35.47 45.05
CA LYS A 11 11.15 -35.28 46.45
C LYS A 11 10.05 -36.27 46.81
N ALA A 12 10.25 -37.01 47.89
CA ALA A 12 9.27 -37.94 48.44
C ALA A 12 8.03 -37.18 48.98
N GLY A 13 6.84 -37.72 48.69
CA GLY A 13 5.55 -37.02 48.78
C GLY A 13 5.17 -36.45 50.15
N SER A 14 5.68 -36.98 51.28
CA SER A 14 5.39 -36.42 52.61
C SER A 14 6.00 -35.03 52.84
N THR A 15 6.95 -34.61 52.00
CA THR A 15 7.61 -33.28 52.05
C THR A 15 7.15 -32.32 50.95
N ASN A 16 6.24 -32.77 50.07
CA ASN A 16 5.73 -31.96 48.96
C ASN A 16 4.30 -31.48 49.27
N SER A 17 4.20 -30.33 49.94
CA SER A 17 2.92 -29.73 50.34
C SER A 17 2.14 -29.10 49.18
N ALA A 18 2.71 -29.05 47.98
CA ALA A 18 2.03 -28.62 46.77
C ALA A 18 1.48 -29.85 46.02
N ALA A 19 0.17 -29.86 45.79
CA ALA A 19 -0.51 -30.98 45.14
C ALA A 19 0.08 -31.28 43.74
N ASP A 20 0.59 -32.50 43.57
CA ASP A 20 1.05 -33.02 42.27
C ASP A 20 -0.15 -33.21 41.34
N ALA A 21 -0.10 -32.58 40.16
CA ALA A 21 -1.16 -32.63 39.14
C ALA A 21 -1.38 -34.04 38.57
N LEU A 22 -0.46 -34.99 38.81
CA LEU A 22 -0.52 -36.36 38.31
C LEU A 22 -1.10 -37.39 39.30
N SER A 23 -1.46 -37.00 40.53
CA SER A 23 -2.05 -37.93 41.50
C SER A 23 -3.54 -38.23 41.25
N ARG A 24 -4.16 -37.66 40.21
CA ARG A 24 -5.55 -37.98 39.83
C ARG A 24 -5.57 -39.17 38.88
N ARG A 25 -5.35 -40.37 39.42
CA ARG A 25 -5.83 -41.59 38.76
C ARG A 25 -7.35 -41.57 38.85
N HIS A 26 -8.00 -41.22 37.75
CA HIS A 26 -9.40 -41.63 37.56
C HIS A 26 -9.34 -43.12 37.23
N ASP A 27 -9.62 -43.97 38.22
CA ASP A 27 -10.03 -45.34 37.95
C ASP A 27 -11.39 -45.23 37.24
N ILE A 28 -11.37 -45.12 35.90
CA ILE A 28 -12.56 -45.04 35.07
C ILE A 28 -13.15 -46.45 34.96
N TYR A 29 -13.79 -46.89 36.04
CA TYR A 29 -14.85 -47.88 35.93
C TYR A 29 -16.08 -47.16 35.37
N CYS A 30 -16.31 -47.35 34.07
CA CYS A 30 -17.63 -47.36 33.46
C CYS A 30 -18.57 -46.15 33.74
N LEU A 31 -18.18 -44.97 33.25
CA LEU A 31 -19.15 -43.97 32.82
C LEU A 31 -19.00 -43.82 31.29
N PRO A 32 -20.09 -43.82 30.51
CA PRO A 32 -19.99 -43.50 29.09
C PRO A 32 -19.40 -42.08 28.99
N LEU A 33 -18.16 -42.00 28.51
CA LEU A 33 -17.50 -40.74 28.22
C LEU A 33 -18.33 -40.03 27.15
N LEU A 34 -19.13 -39.04 27.57
CA LEU A 34 -19.86 -38.17 26.66
C LEU A 34 -18.83 -37.28 25.97
N VAL A 35 -18.31 -37.75 24.83
CA VAL A 35 -17.46 -36.96 23.97
C VAL A 35 -18.38 -36.06 23.12
N ALA A 36 -18.34 -34.76 23.37
CA ALA A 36 -18.93 -33.79 22.46
C ALA A 36 -18.00 -33.63 21.26
N ILE A 37 -18.33 -34.28 20.13
CA ILE A 37 -17.64 -34.05 18.86
C ILE A 37 -18.23 -32.79 18.25
N SER A 38 -17.48 -31.69 18.25
CA SER A 38 -17.78 -30.53 17.42
C SER A 38 -17.29 -30.81 16.00
N ALA A 39 -18.21 -31.16 15.10
CA ALA A 39 -17.94 -31.23 13.68
C ALA A 39 -18.35 -29.91 13.02
N GLY A 40 -17.45 -29.30 12.26
CA GLY A 40 -17.81 -28.17 11.40
C GLY A 40 -18.82 -28.65 10.35
N ARG A 41 -20.01 -28.04 10.33
CA ARG A 41 -20.98 -28.31 9.28
C ARG A 41 -20.67 -27.41 8.08
N TYR A 42 -20.26 -28.02 6.98
CA TYR A 42 -19.96 -27.30 5.74
C TYR A 42 -21.26 -27.10 4.96
N GLU A 43 -22.04 -26.07 5.29
CA GLU A 43 -23.30 -25.75 4.61
C GLU A 43 -23.12 -25.63 3.08
N PHE A 44 -21.95 -25.11 2.65
CA PHE A 44 -21.57 -25.06 1.25
C PHE A 44 -21.55 -26.44 0.56
N LEU A 45 -20.99 -27.46 1.21
CA LEU A 45 -20.92 -28.81 0.62
C LEU A 45 -22.30 -29.46 0.61
N ASP A 46 -23.11 -29.22 1.63
CA ASP A 46 -24.51 -29.67 1.67
C ASP A 46 -25.30 -29.07 0.48
N GLU A 47 -25.09 -27.77 0.18
CA GLU A 47 -25.74 -27.09 -0.94
C GLU A 47 -25.21 -27.56 -2.29
N LEU A 48 -23.90 -27.76 -2.42
CA LEU A 48 -23.28 -28.30 -3.63
C LEU A 48 -23.76 -29.72 -3.93
N CYS A 49 -23.90 -30.57 -2.91
CA CYS A 49 -24.48 -31.91 -3.05
C CYS A 49 -25.90 -31.83 -3.61
N LYS A 50 -26.74 -30.94 -3.08
CA LYS A 50 -28.11 -30.74 -3.59
C LYS A 50 -28.10 -30.28 -5.04
N GLU A 51 -27.27 -29.29 -5.38
CA GLU A 51 -27.18 -28.78 -6.74
C GLU A 51 -26.72 -29.86 -7.74
N ASN A 52 -25.71 -30.65 -7.37
CA ASN A 52 -25.24 -31.77 -8.19
C ASN A 52 -26.34 -32.83 -8.41
N MET A 53 -27.18 -33.06 -7.39
CA MET A 53 -28.32 -33.97 -7.45
C MET A 53 -29.56 -33.40 -8.14
N GLU A 54 -29.64 -32.10 -8.39
CA GLU A 54 -30.81 -31.45 -8.99
C GLU A 54 -30.56 -31.03 -10.45
N CYS A 55 -29.37 -30.50 -10.74
CA CYS A 55 -28.99 -29.95 -12.03
C CYS A 55 -28.97 -31.02 -13.14
N SER A 56 -29.69 -30.77 -14.23
CA SER A 56 -29.79 -31.68 -15.38
C SER A 56 -28.43 -32.01 -16.01
N ASN A 57 -27.57 -31.01 -16.15
CA ASN A 57 -26.24 -31.13 -16.76
C ASN A 57 -25.34 -32.07 -15.94
N LEU A 58 -25.37 -31.91 -14.62
CA LEU A 58 -24.56 -32.68 -13.68
C LEU A 58 -25.10 -34.10 -13.49
N LYS A 59 -26.43 -34.29 -13.52
CA LYS A 59 -27.05 -35.61 -13.60
C LYS A 59 -26.65 -36.39 -14.84
N ALA A 60 -26.56 -35.73 -15.99
CA ALA A 60 -26.11 -36.37 -17.23
C ALA A 60 -24.66 -36.85 -17.08
N LEU A 61 -23.79 -36.01 -16.52
CA LEU A 61 -22.40 -36.36 -16.22
C LEU A 61 -22.31 -37.55 -15.24
N GLN A 62 -23.12 -37.53 -14.17
CA GLN A 62 -23.21 -38.63 -13.21
C GLN A 62 -23.61 -39.95 -13.87
N LYS A 63 -24.63 -39.93 -14.74
CA LYS A 63 -25.05 -41.13 -15.49
C LYS A 63 -23.94 -41.66 -16.39
N GLN A 64 -23.18 -40.78 -17.04
CA GLN A 64 -22.05 -41.18 -17.89
C GLN A 64 -20.89 -41.79 -17.08
N ILE A 65 -20.63 -41.29 -15.87
CA ILE A 65 -19.64 -41.89 -14.95
C ILE A 65 -20.10 -43.29 -14.52
N LEU A 66 -21.37 -43.43 -14.12
CA LEU A 66 -21.93 -44.72 -13.70
C LEU A 66 -22.02 -45.74 -14.86
N ALA A 67 -22.26 -45.26 -16.08
CA ALA A 67 -22.26 -46.09 -17.29
C ALA A 67 -20.85 -46.46 -17.78
N GLY A 68 -19.78 -45.98 -17.12
CA GLY A 68 -18.40 -46.24 -17.53
C GLY A 68 -18.00 -45.60 -18.86
N THR A 69 -18.74 -44.59 -19.32
CA THR A 69 -18.46 -43.90 -20.59
C THR A 69 -17.35 -42.86 -20.45
N LEU A 70 -17.15 -42.35 -19.24
CA LEU A 70 -16.12 -41.35 -18.92
C LEU A 70 -14.91 -41.99 -18.26
N ASP A 71 -13.74 -41.40 -18.53
CA ASP A 71 -12.48 -41.84 -17.96
C ASP A 71 -12.44 -41.53 -16.44
N LEU A 72 -12.45 -42.61 -15.65
CA LEU A 72 -12.40 -42.58 -14.19
C LEU A 72 -11.05 -42.07 -13.66
N ALA A 73 -10.01 -41.98 -14.49
CA ALA A 73 -8.76 -41.30 -14.11
C ALA A 73 -8.97 -39.79 -13.89
N TYR A 74 -9.99 -39.21 -14.54
CA TYR A 74 -10.28 -37.78 -14.47
C TYR A 74 -11.57 -37.47 -13.71
N TYR A 75 -12.60 -38.31 -13.83
CA TYR A 75 -13.90 -38.07 -13.23
C TYR A 75 -14.16 -39.00 -12.06
N SER A 76 -14.65 -38.45 -10.97
CA SER A 76 -15.05 -39.23 -9.80
C SER A 76 -16.35 -38.69 -9.21
N TYR A 77 -17.17 -39.60 -8.68
CA TYR A 77 -18.41 -39.28 -8.00
C TYR A 77 -18.41 -39.90 -6.60
N TRP A 78 -18.67 -39.09 -5.57
CA TRP A 78 -18.69 -39.55 -4.19
C TRP A 78 -19.77 -38.83 -3.39
N ASN A 79 -20.74 -39.59 -2.84
CA ASN A 79 -21.78 -39.08 -1.95
C ASN A 79 -22.52 -37.81 -2.44
N GLY A 80 -22.82 -37.71 -3.73
CA GLY A 80 -23.48 -36.52 -4.30
C GLY A 80 -22.52 -35.46 -4.85
N LEU A 81 -21.21 -35.62 -4.67
CA LEU A 81 -20.19 -34.70 -5.16
C LEU A 81 -19.56 -35.23 -6.46
N LEU A 82 -19.60 -34.39 -7.50
CA LEU A 82 -18.90 -34.62 -8.75
C LEU A 82 -17.55 -33.90 -8.74
N MET A 83 -16.51 -34.61 -9.16
CA MET A 83 -15.15 -34.08 -9.20
C MET A 83 -14.48 -34.35 -10.54
N PHE A 84 -13.65 -33.40 -10.97
CA PHE A 84 -12.77 -33.50 -12.14
C PHE A 84 -11.32 -33.21 -11.73
N LYS A 85 -10.43 -34.21 -11.90
CA LYS A 85 -9.03 -34.14 -11.47
C LYS A 85 -8.90 -33.74 -9.99
N ASN A 86 -9.68 -34.39 -9.12
CA ASN A 86 -9.73 -34.11 -7.68
C ASN A 86 -10.21 -32.70 -7.30
N ARG A 87 -11.03 -32.06 -8.16
CA ARG A 87 -11.62 -30.73 -7.92
C ARG A 87 -13.13 -30.79 -8.07
N PHE A 88 -13.87 -30.17 -7.17
CA PHE A 88 -15.32 -30.14 -7.22
C PHE A 88 -15.82 -29.41 -8.46
N ILE A 89 -16.69 -30.07 -9.20
CA ILE A 89 -17.33 -29.48 -10.37
C ILE A 89 -18.46 -28.57 -9.89
N ILE A 90 -18.42 -27.31 -10.30
CA ILE A 90 -19.48 -26.33 -10.06
C ILE A 90 -20.24 -26.11 -11.38
N SER A 91 -21.57 -26.08 -11.32
CA SER A 91 -22.38 -25.79 -12.50
C SER A 91 -22.13 -24.37 -13.03
N LYS A 92 -22.27 -24.18 -14.34
CA LYS A 92 -22.07 -22.87 -14.98
C LYS A 92 -23.10 -21.84 -14.50
N GLU A 93 -24.31 -22.27 -14.15
CA GLU A 93 -25.39 -21.42 -13.65
C GLU A 93 -25.47 -21.38 -12.11
N SER A 94 -24.52 -22.01 -11.43
CA SER A 94 -24.52 -22.10 -9.96
C SER A 94 -24.35 -20.73 -9.30
N LYS A 95 -25.13 -20.47 -8.26
CA LYS A 95 -24.96 -19.32 -7.36
C LYS A 95 -23.72 -19.46 -6.48
N LEU A 96 -23.26 -20.69 -6.24
CA LEU A 96 -22.08 -20.99 -5.43
C LEU A 96 -20.80 -20.38 -6.02
N LYS A 97 -20.76 -20.15 -7.34
CA LYS A 97 -19.64 -19.44 -7.99
C LYS A 97 -19.43 -18.05 -7.40
N THR A 98 -20.51 -17.29 -7.19
CA THR A 98 -20.41 -15.94 -6.65
C THR A 98 -19.88 -15.97 -5.21
N LEU A 99 -20.37 -16.91 -4.39
CA LEU A 99 -19.88 -17.09 -3.03
C LEU A 99 -18.38 -17.43 -3.01
N LEU A 100 -17.95 -18.38 -3.85
CA LEU A 100 -16.53 -18.73 -3.97
C LEU A 100 -15.68 -17.54 -4.43
N LEU A 101 -16.17 -16.76 -5.40
CA LEU A 101 -15.46 -15.57 -5.88
C LEU A 101 -15.32 -14.51 -4.77
N GLN A 102 -16.38 -14.29 -3.98
CA GLN A 102 -16.36 -13.39 -2.83
C GLN A 102 -15.40 -13.87 -1.74
N GLU A 103 -15.45 -15.15 -1.37
CA GLU A 103 -14.59 -15.72 -0.33
C GLU A 103 -13.10 -15.60 -0.65
N PHE A 104 -12.72 -15.86 -1.91
CA PHE A 104 -11.31 -15.81 -2.31
C PHE A 104 -10.81 -14.39 -2.62
N HIS A 105 -11.72 -13.43 -2.88
CA HIS A 105 -11.33 -12.08 -3.29
C HIS A 105 -11.56 -11.01 -2.21
N GLU A 106 -12.76 -10.95 -1.62
CA GLU A 106 -13.21 -9.83 -0.78
C GLU A 106 -12.88 -10.02 0.71
N THR A 107 -12.65 -11.25 1.14
CA THR A 107 -12.34 -11.52 2.55
C THR A 107 -10.98 -10.94 2.94
N PRO A 108 -10.73 -10.66 4.24
CA PRO A 108 -9.42 -10.24 4.71
C PRO A 108 -8.29 -11.22 4.33
N THR A 109 -8.61 -12.51 4.23
CA THR A 109 -7.68 -13.56 3.81
C THR A 109 -7.45 -13.55 2.30
N GLY A 110 -8.48 -13.26 1.50
CA GLY A 110 -8.40 -13.08 0.05
C GLY A 110 -7.68 -11.81 -0.38
N GLY A 111 -7.78 -10.75 0.42
CA GLY A 111 -6.94 -9.55 0.33
C GLY A 111 -7.01 -8.82 -1.01
N HIS A 112 -8.15 -8.87 -1.71
CA HIS A 112 -8.32 -8.30 -3.05
C HIS A 112 -7.23 -8.72 -4.03
N ALA A 113 -6.78 -9.97 -3.94
CA ALA A 113 -5.68 -10.50 -4.71
C ALA A 113 -5.87 -10.36 -6.23
N GLU A 114 -4.76 -10.37 -6.96
CA GLU A 114 -4.76 -10.33 -8.42
C GLU A 114 -5.54 -11.51 -9.04
N ILE A 115 -5.97 -11.31 -10.30
CA ILE A 115 -6.77 -12.26 -11.07
C ILE A 115 -6.14 -13.66 -11.08
N GLU A 116 -4.82 -13.73 -11.32
CA GLU A 116 -4.10 -15.00 -11.38
C GLU A 116 -4.07 -15.73 -10.03
N ARG A 117 -3.85 -14.98 -8.95
CA ARG A 117 -3.80 -15.55 -7.60
C ARG A 117 -5.16 -16.08 -7.18
N ASN A 118 -6.23 -15.33 -7.46
CA ASN A 118 -7.61 -15.77 -7.24
C ASN A 118 -7.93 -17.04 -8.04
N PHE A 119 -7.60 -17.05 -9.34
CA PHE A 119 -7.82 -18.21 -10.20
C PHE A 119 -7.08 -19.45 -9.69
N LEU A 120 -5.80 -19.32 -9.33
CA LEU A 120 -5.01 -20.45 -8.83
C LEU A 120 -5.58 -21.01 -7.53
N GLY A 121 -5.94 -20.14 -6.57
CA GLY A 121 -6.55 -20.54 -5.30
C GLY A 121 -7.87 -21.30 -5.50
N LEU A 122 -8.76 -20.77 -6.34
CA LEU A 122 -10.03 -21.44 -6.68
C LEU A 122 -9.79 -22.77 -7.39
N SER A 123 -8.87 -22.78 -8.37
CA SER A 123 -8.58 -23.95 -9.20
C SER A 123 -7.91 -25.10 -8.46
N ALA A 124 -7.49 -24.89 -7.21
CA ALA A 124 -6.94 -25.95 -6.37
C ALA A 124 -8.01 -26.94 -5.91
N SER A 125 -9.22 -26.46 -5.63
CA SER A 125 -10.31 -27.27 -5.08
C SER A 125 -11.55 -27.31 -5.97
N PHE A 126 -11.72 -26.35 -6.88
CA PHE A 126 -12.93 -26.18 -7.68
C PHE A 126 -12.63 -26.12 -9.18
N PHE A 127 -13.63 -26.49 -9.96
CA PHE A 127 -13.59 -26.42 -11.41
C PHE A 127 -14.97 -26.09 -11.98
N TRP A 128 -15.03 -25.11 -12.89
CA TRP A 128 -16.18 -24.91 -13.76
C TRP A 128 -15.74 -24.37 -15.12
N GLU A 129 -16.60 -24.55 -16.11
CA GLU A 129 -16.35 -24.05 -17.45
C GLU A 129 -16.33 -22.51 -17.45
N GLY A 130 -15.27 -21.91 -18.00
CA GLY A 130 -15.12 -20.46 -18.06
C GLY A 130 -14.64 -19.80 -16.77
N MET A 131 -14.18 -20.55 -15.78
CA MET A 131 -13.71 -20.04 -14.47
C MET A 131 -12.79 -18.83 -14.53
N ARG A 132 -11.78 -18.85 -15.40
CA ARG A 132 -10.85 -17.72 -15.56
C ARG A 132 -11.56 -16.44 -16.01
N ASN A 133 -12.56 -16.54 -16.89
CA ASN A 133 -13.31 -15.39 -17.37
C ASN A 133 -14.24 -14.83 -16.29
N ASP A 134 -14.85 -15.71 -15.48
CA ASP A 134 -15.67 -15.29 -14.35
C ASP A 134 -14.83 -14.57 -13.29
N VAL A 135 -13.64 -15.10 -12.95
CA VAL A 135 -12.69 -14.42 -12.04
C VAL A 135 -12.28 -13.05 -12.59
N LYS A 136 -11.92 -12.96 -13.88
CA LYS A 136 -11.58 -11.69 -14.53
C LYS A 136 -12.71 -10.66 -14.42
N LYS A 137 -13.94 -11.07 -14.74
CA LYS A 137 -15.12 -10.19 -14.66
C LYS A 137 -15.40 -9.75 -13.23
N PHE A 138 -15.28 -10.66 -12.26
CA PHE A 138 -15.51 -10.36 -10.85
C PHE A 138 -14.51 -9.32 -10.33
N VAL A 139 -13.21 -9.53 -10.55
CA VAL A 139 -12.16 -8.59 -10.12
C VAL A 139 -12.26 -7.26 -10.87
N ALA A 140 -12.63 -7.27 -12.16
CA ALA A 140 -12.85 -6.04 -12.92
C ALA A 140 -14.00 -5.19 -12.35
N ASN A 141 -15.03 -5.82 -11.79
CA ASN A 141 -16.17 -5.14 -11.17
C ASN A 141 -15.96 -4.77 -9.70
N CYS A 142 -14.82 -5.13 -9.08
CA CYS A 142 -14.55 -4.81 -7.68
C CYS A 142 -14.12 -3.34 -7.52
N LEU A 143 -14.97 -2.52 -6.89
CA LEU A 143 -14.70 -1.10 -6.68
C LEU A 143 -13.38 -0.84 -5.92
N THR A 144 -13.11 -1.61 -4.86
CA THR A 144 -11.87 -1.50 -4.08
C THR A 144 -10.62 -1.74 -4.94
N CYS A 145 -10.66 -2.72 -5.84
CA CYS A 145 -9.55 -2.97 -6.76
C CYS A 145 -9.39 -1.84 -7.78
N GLN A 146 -10.51 -1.29 -8.28
CA GLN A 146 -10.47 -0.22 -9.28
C GLN A 146 -9.97 1.10 -8.71
N THR A 147 -10.23 1.39 -7.42
CA THR A 147 -9.80 2.64 -6.78
C THR A 147 -8.34 2.61 -6.33
N ILE A 148 -7.82 1.44 -5.95
CA ILE A 148 -6.45 1.30 -5.42
C ILE A 148 -5.42 1.11 -6.53
N LYS A 149 -5.79 0.48 -7.66
CA LYS A 149 -4.83 0.18 -8.72
C LYS A 149 -4.38 1.46 -9.44
N TYR A 150 -3.08 1.72 -9.40
CA TYR A 150 -2.45 2.74 -10.22
C TYR A 150 -2.47 2.32 -11.69
N SER A 151 -2.65 3.28 -12.60
CA SER A 151 -2.52 3.05 -14.03
C SER A 151 -1.06 2.70 -14.35
N ILE A 152 -0.83 1.51 -14.91
CA ILE A 152 0.47 1.11 -15.48
C ILE A 152 0.60 1.62 -16.92
N VAL A 153 -0.47 2.21 -17.48
CA VAL A 153 -0.43 2.79 -18.81
C VAL A 153 0.49 4.00 -18.73
N ALA A 154 1.57 3.98 -19.51
CA ALA A 154 2.44 5.13 -19.67
C ALA A 154 1.58 6.35 -20.03
N PRO A 155 1.85 7.53 -19.44
CA PRO A 155 1.08 8.73 -19.75
C PRO A 155 1.02 8.91 -21.27
N TYR A 156 -0.20 9.13 -21.78
CA TYR A 156 -0.42 9.29 -23.21
C TYR A 156 0.35 10.52 -23.71
N GLY A 157 1.30 10.30 -24.63
CA GLY A 157 2.03 11.36 -25.33
C GLY A 157 3.53 11.29 -25.14
N LEU A 158 4.25 11.93 -26.05
CA LEU A 158 5.65 12.27 -25.83
C LEU A 158 5.71 13.37 -24.77
N LEU A 159 6.76 13.36 -23.93
CA LEU A 159 7.08 14.52 -23.11
C LEU A 159 7.22 15.72 -24.06
N GLN A 160 6.37 16.74 -23.90
CA GLN A 160 6.53 17.99 -24.65
C GLN A 160 7.64 18.81 -23.99
N PRO A 161 8.83 18.92 -24.61
CA PRO A 161 9.85 19.81 -24.08
C PRO A 161 9.34 21.24 -24.19
N LEU A 162 9.56 22.03 -23.13
CA LEU A 162 9.35 23.47 -23.20
C LEU A 162 10.29 24.07 -24.25
N GLU A 163 9.80 25.04 -25.01
CA GLU A 163 10.60 25.76 -26.02
C GLU A 163 11.91 26.29 -25.40
N MET A 164 12.97 26.30 -26.20
CA MET A 164 14.27 26.80 -25.77
C MET A 164 14.24 28.34 -25.83
N PRO A 165 14.58 29.03 -24.73
CA PRO A 165 14.66 30.49 -24.75
C PRO A 165 15.76 30.97 -25.73
N GLU A 166 15.52 32.10 -26.39
CA GLU A 166 16.44 32.69 -27.37
C GLU A 166 17.39 33.71 -26.71
N ARG A 167 17.00 34.24 -25.54
CA ARG A 167 17.78 35.25 -24.80
C ARG A 167 18.10 34.77 -23.40
N VAL A 168 19.27 35.19 -22.91
CA VAL A 168 19.69 34.97 -21.52
C VAL A 168 18.69 35.71 -20.63
N TRP A 169 18.26 35.08 -19.53
CA TRP A 169 17.29 35.63 -18.56
C TRP A 169 15.84 35.71 -19.05
N GLU A 170 15.51 35.13 -20.20
CA GLU A 170 14.13 35.04 -20.69
C GLU A 170 13.31 34.01 -19.91
N ASP A 171 13.95 32.92 -19.48
CA ASP A 171 13.30 31.83 -18.76
C ASP A 171 14.17 31.35 -17.59
N LEU A 172 13.63 31.50 -16.38
CA LEU A 172 14.29 31.16 -15.12
C LEU A 172 13.54 30.03 -14.42
N ALA A 173 14.26 28.95 -14.13
CA ALA A 173 13.78 27.88 -13.28
C ALA A 173 14.30 28.06 -11.85
N PHE A 174 13.41 27.91 -10.87
CA PHE A 174 13.72 27.95 -9.45
C PHE A 174 13.53 26.55 -8.85
N ASP A 175 14.49 26.11 -8.04
CA ASP A 175 14.40 24.85 -7.29
C ASP A 175 15.00 24.99 -5.89
N PHE A 176 14.61 24.09 -4.99
CA PHE A 176 15.05 24.07 -3.59
C PHE A 176 15.58 22.69 -3.21
N ILE A 177 16.87 22.65 -2.85
CA ILE A 177 17.44 21.46 -2.22
C ILE A 177 17.25 21.60 -0.71
N VAL A 178 16.21 20.94 -0.18
CA VAL A 178 15.85 20.97 1.25
C VAL A 178 16.39 19.74 2.00
N GLY A 179 16.37 19.78 3.33
CA GLY A 179 16.71 18.63 4.18
C GLY A 179 18.20 18.33 4.27
N LEU A 180 19.06 19.30 3.94
CA LEU A 180 20.51 19.15 4.08
C LEU A 180 20.94 19.20 5.55
N ARG A 181 22.09 18.61 5.85
CA ARG A 181 22.69 18.76 7.19
C ARG A 181 22.93 20.24 7.46
N ASN A 182 22.50 20.70 8.63
CA ASN A 182 22.68 22.09 9.02
C ASN A 182 24.18 22.45 9.03
N SER A 183 24.52 23.50 8.28
CA SER A 183 25.83 24.12 8.26
C SER A 183 25.68 25.59 8.62
N ARG A 184 26.11 25.98 9.82
CA ARG A 184 26.07 27.38 10.32
C ARG A 184 24.68 28.02 10.24
N GLY A 185 23.62 27.27 10.47
CA GLY A 185 22.23 27.75 10.41
C GLY A 185 21.54 27.57 9.06
N TYR A 186 22.26 27.10 8.03
CA TYR A 186 21.74 26.85 6.69
C TYR A 186 21.52 25.36 6.43
N SER A 187 20.35 24.99 5.92
CA SER A 187 19.99 23.59 5.60
C SER A 187 19.25 23.45 4.27
N THR A 188 19.08 24.55 3.56
CA THR A 188 18.40 24.59 2.26
C THR A 188 19.28 25.32 1.28
N ILE A 189 19.23 24.94 0.01
CA ILE A 189 19.90 25.67 -1.06
C ILE A 189 18.86 26.10 -2.09
N LEU A 190 18.82 27.40 -2.37
CA LEU A 190 18.08 27.97 -3.50
C LEU A 190 18.93 27.79 -4.77
N VAL A 191 18.36 27.10 -5.74
CA VAL A 191 18.95 26.90 -7.06
C VAL A 191 18.16 27.77 -8.04
N VAL A 192 18.85 28.67 -8.73
CA VAL A 192 18.25 29.45 -9.82
C VAL A 192 18.99 29.16 -11.11
N ILE A 193 18.26 28.73 -12.12
CA ILE A 193 18.81 28.29 -13.40
C ILE A 193 18.22 29.17 -14.50
N ASP A 194 19.07 29.98 -15.12
CA ASP A 194 18.77 30.48 -16.46
C ASP A 194 18.82 29.29 -17.43
N ARG A 195 17.69 29.01 -18.09
CA ARG A 195 17.56 27.81 -18.93
C ARG A 195 18.56 27.81 -20.10
N LEU A 196 19.03 28.99 -20.53
CA LEU A 196 20.01 29.18 -21.59
C LEU A 196 21.48 29.05 -21.13
N THR A 197 21.89 29.72 -20.05
CA THR A 197 23.32 29.84 -19.64
C THR A 197 23.75 29.04 -18.41
N LYS A 198 22.80 28.50 -17.64
CA LYS A 198 22.96 27.63 -16.46
C LYS A 198 23.63 28.26 -15.21
N TYR A 199 22.82 28.28 -14.13
CA TYR A 199 23.05 28.30 -12.66
C TYR A 199 23.62 29.53 -11.89
N ALA A 200 22.91 29.88 -10.82
CA ALA A 200 23.36 30.58 -9.61
C ALA A 200 22.84 29.83 -8.36
N LEU A 201 23.65 29.77 -7.29
CA LEU A 201 23.38 28.97 -6.07
C LEU A 201 23.46 29.85 -4.82
N GLY A 202 22.43 29.83 -3.97
CA GLY A 202 22.41 30.59 -2.71
C GLY A 202 21.97 29.75 -1.50
N PRO A 203 22.70 29.74 -0.37
CA PRO A 203 22.28 29.02 0.83
C PRO A 203 21.12 29.74 1.53
N LEU A 204 20.17 28.97 2.06
CA LEU A 204 19.01 29.43 2.83
C LEU A 204 18.97 28.80 4.24
N PRO A 205 18.51 29.56 5.26
CA PRO A 205 18.30 29.03 6.60
C PRO A 205 17.23 27.95 6.61
N THR A 206 17.20 27.13 7.68
CA THR A 206 16.22 26.05 7.85
C THR A 206 14.77 26.54 7.81
N HIS A 207 14.54 27.75 8.31
CA HIS A 207 13.25 28.43 8.24
C HIS A 207 13.43 29.67 7.37
N TYR A 208 13.07 29.56 6.08
CA TYR A 208 13.09 30.68 5.14
C TYR A 208 11.67 30.97 4.63
N SER A 209 11.41 32.22 4.28
CA SER A 209 10.17 32.64 3.61
C SER A 209 10.42 32.87 2.13
N ALA A 210 9.35 32.88 1.32
CA ALA A 210 9.43 33.24 -0.09
C ALA A 210 10.04 34.63 -0.28
N SER A 211 9.65 35.60 0.55
CA SER A 211 10.19 36.97 0.52
C SER A 211 11.69 37.03 0.81
N LYS A 212 12.19 36.15 1.70
CA LYS A 212 13.63 36.07 2.00
C LYS A 212 14.41 35.49 0.81
N ALA A 213 13.86 34.46 0.16
CA ALA A 213 14.44 33.88 -1.05
C ALA A 213 14.50 34.91 -2.20
N GLU A 214 13.41 35.64 -2.43
CA GLU A 214 13.33 36.71 -3.43
C GLU A 214 14.33 37.84 -3.14
N TYR A 215 14.39 38.30 -1.89
CA TYR A 215 15.35 39.32 -1.48
C TYR A 215 16.79 38.88 -1.76
N LEU A 216 17.15 37.65 -1.36
CA LEU A 216 18.49 37.11 -1.58
C LEU A 216 18.82 36.97 -3.06
N TYR A 217 17.88 36.49 -3.87
CA TYR A 217 18.05 36.41 -5.33
C TYR A 217 18.32 37.80 -5.94
N ASN A 218 17.51 38.80 -5.62
CA ASN A 218 17.63 40.13 -6.22
C ASN A 218 18.86 40.92 -5.74
N SER A 219 19.30 40.68 -4.50
CA SER A 219 20.36 41.46 -3.85
C SER A 219 21.74 40.80 -3.83
N SER A 220 21.83 39.50 -4.10
CA SER A 220 23.13 38.80 -4.14
C SER A 220 23.85 39.03 -5.46
N HIS A 221 25.18 39.06 -5.41
CA HIS A 221 26.01 39.14 -6.62
C HIS A 221 25.94 37.83 -7.39
N HIS A 222 25.65 37.91 -8.68
CA HIS A 222 25.58 36.76 -9.57
C HIS A 222 26.79 36.76 -10.51
N THR A 223 27.62 35.73 -10.42
CA THR A 223 28.87 35.61 -11.20
C THR A 223 28.61 35.64 -12.71
N ALA A 224 27.49 35.07 -13.18
CA ALA A 224 27.14 35.02 -14.60
C ALA A 224 26.86 36.41 -15.23
N ILE A 225 26.27 37.35 -14.47
CA ILE A 225 25.99 38.72 -14.94
C ILE A 225 26.99 39.75 -14.43
N GLY A 226 27.89 39.37 -13.53
CA GLY A 226 28.85 40.29 -12.91
C GLY A 226 28.21 41.36 -12.02
N MET A 227 26.90 41.28 -11.74
CA MET A 227 26.14 42.22 -10.92
C MET A 227 24.98 41.50 -10.20
N THR A 228 24.13 42.22 -9.49
CA THR A 228 22.91 41.64 -8.91
C THR A 228 21.75 41.71 -9.92
N PRO A 229 20.76 40.79 -9.87
CA PRO A 229 19.58 40.91 -10.73
C PRO A 229 18.85 42.25 -10.58
N PHE A 230 18.76 42.77 -9.35
CA PHE A 230 18.22 44.12 -9.11
C PHE A 230 19.00 45.19 -9.90
N GLN A 231 20.32 45.14 -9.89
CA GLN A 231 21.15 46.10 -10.62
C GLN A 231 20.98 45.98 -12.13
N ALA A 232 20.82 44.76 -12.65
CA ALA A 232 20.58 44.55 -14.07
C ALA A 232 19.26 45.18 -14.53
N VAL A 233 18.20 45.11 -13.69
CA VAL A 233 16.88 45.67 -14.01
C VAL A 233 16.82 47.19 -13.80
N TYR A 234 17.38 47.68 -12.69
CA TYR A 234 17.19 49.08 -12.26
C TYR A 234 18.39 49.99 -12.51
N GLY A 235 19.51 49.45 -13.03
CA GLY A 235 20.72 50.23 -13.34
C GLY A 235 21.47 50.78 -12.12
N ARG A 236 21.13 50.36 -10.90
CA ARG A 236 21.75 50.80 -9.65
C ARG A 236 21.89 49.65 -8.65
N PRO A 237 22.89 49.67 -7.74
CA PRO A 237 23.03 48.61 -6.75
C PRO A 237 21.79 48.54 -5.83
N PRO A 238 21.44 47.35 -5.32
CA PRO A 238 20.35 47.19 -4.36
C PRO A 238 20.65 48.00 -3.09
N THR A 239 19.63 48.69 -2.58
CA THR A 239 19.76 49.46 -1.34
C THR A 239 19.94 48.53 -0.14
N THR A 240 20.97 48.79 0.67
CA THR A 240 21.13 48.13 1.97
C THR A 240 19.96 48.51 2.88
N ILE A 241 19.24 47.52 3.40
CA ILE A 241 18.13 47.74 4.32
C ILE A 241 18.70 47.74 5.74
N PRO A 242 18.76 48.88 6.45
CA PRO A 242 19.23 48.91 7.83
C PRO A 242 18.23 48.23 8.76
N ALA A 243 18.73 47.60 9.82
CA ALA A 243 17.90 47.08 10.90
C ALA A 243 17.07 48.22 11.51
N TYR A 244 15.78 47.98 11.70
CA TYR A 244 14.88 48.92 12.32
C TYR A 244 15.16 49.04 13.82
N VAL A 245 15.27 50.29 14.29
CA VAL A 245 15.38 50.60 15.72
C VAL A 245 13.98 50.86 16.26
N ARG A 246 13.52 50.03 17.21
CA ARG A 246 12.18 50.14 17.81
C ARG A 246 11.96 51.54 18.42
N GLY A 247 10.81 52.14 18.15
CA GLY A 247 10.48 53.51 18.57
C GLY A 247 11.09 54.63 17.72
N SER A 248 11.75 54.32 16.59
CA SER A 248 12.32 55.36 15.69
C SER A 248 11.28 55.99 14.76
N THR A 249 10.06 55.46 14.68
CA THR A 249 8.91 56.10 14.03
C THR A 249 7.79 56.35 15.04
N SER A 250 7.08 57.46 14.89
CA SER A 250 5.89 57.81 15.68
C SER A 250 4.60 57.22 15.11
N VAL A 251 4.65 56.62 13.92
CA VAL A 251 3.48 56.04 13.24
C VAL A 251 3.43 54.54 13.49
N GLN A 252 2.41 54.09 14.23
CA GLN A 252 2.26 52.68 14.64
C GLN A 252 2.24 51.70 13.45
N ALA A 253 1.51 52.02 12.38
CA ALA A 253 1.46 51.16 11.18
C ALA A 253 2.83 51.00 10.51
N VAL A 254 3.68 52.03 10.54
CA VAL A 254 5.04 51.98 10.00
C VAL A 254 5.94 51.16 10.93
N GLU A 255 5.76 51.28 12.25
CA GLU A 255 6.49 50.48 13.23
C GLU A 255 6.22 48.98 13.05
N GLU A 256 4.94 48.60 12.95
CA GLU A 256 4.53 47.22 12.72
C GLU A 256 5.13 46.68 11.41
N GLY A 257 5.04 47.45 10.32
CA GLY A 257 5.60 47.05 9.03
C GLY A 257 7.13 46.88 9.04
N LEU A 258 7.86 47.77 9.71
CA LEU A 258 9.33 47.68 9.81
C LEU A 258 9.77 46.51 10.71
N LEU A 259 9.03 46.20 11.77
CA LEU A 259 9.26 45.02 12.60
C LEU A 259 9.00 43.72 11.84
N THR A 260 7.94 43.65 11.04
CA THR A 260 7.64 42.50 10.17
C THR A 260 8.70 42.33 9.08
N ARG A 261 9.16 43.41 8.46
CA ARG A 261 10.25 43.36 7.48
C ARG A 261 11.53 42.80 8.11
N ASP A 262 11.89 43.29 9.29
CA ASP A 262 13.10 42.84 9.98
C ASP A 262 13.01 41.39 10.46
N SER A 263 11.83 40.88 10.81
CA SER A 263 11.66 39.46 11.13
C SER A 263 11.80 38.56 9.90
N ILE A 264 11.39 39.03 8.72
CA ILE A 264 11.59 38.32 7.43
C ILE A 264 13.07 38.32 7.01
N LEU A 265 13.81 39.38 7.34
CA LEU A 265 15.21 39.55 6.95
C LEU A 265 16.22 38.98 7.94
N LYS A 266 15.82 38.60 9.16
CA LYS A 266 16.66 37.86 10.13
C LYS A 266 16.74 36.38 9.79
#